data_AF-A0A0P6XMH5-F1
#
_entry.id   AF-A0A0P6XMH5-F1
#
_cell.length_a   1.000
_cell.length_b   1.000
_cell.length_c   1.000
_cell.angle_alpha   90.00
_cell.angle_beta   90.00
_cell.angle_gamma   90.00
#
_symmetry.space_group_name_H-M   'P 1'
#
loop_
_entity.id
_entity.type
_entity.pdbx_description
1 polymer ?
#
loop_
_entity_poly.entity_id
_entity_poly.type
_entity_poly.pdbx_seq_one_letter_code
_entity_poly.pdbx_strand_id
1 'polypeptide(L)'
;MSHSEEQAVYREVRSLLPEMDPEMRTQAEALLAKAERGQKTDVALLKLIRSDPRLREILAARLSLKGSETARSLYTPSAGDVFSPVARKFICPECGSTRYLQKAGEDPGVCPKDGRPLVPFFEQEEGQ
;
A
#
# COMPACT_ATOMS: atom_id res chain seq x y z
N MET A 1 10.52 -3.85 12.70
CA MET A 1 11.12 -2.55 12.36
C MET A 1 12.13 -2.25 13.45
N SER A 2 13.40 -2.12 13.08
CA SER A 2 14.44 -1.79 14.04
C SER A 2 14.35 -0.30 14.37
N HIS A 3 14.45 0.09 15.64
CA HIS A 3 14.43 1.49 16.10
C HIS A 3 15.37 2.44 15.32
N SER A 4 16.37 1.89 14.62
CA SER A 4 17.32 2.62 13.77
C SER A 4 16.71 3.16 12.48
N GLU A 5 15.70 2.49 11.90
CA GLU A 5 15.07 2.91 10.63
C GLU A 5 14.07 4.05 10.85
N GLU A 6 13.29 3.97 11.93
CA GLU A 6 12.35 5.03 12.34
C GLU A 6 13.11 6.35 12.62
N GLN A 7 14.25 6.26 13.31
CA GLN A 7 15.10 7.42 13.59
C GLN A 7 15.73 8.03 12.32
N ALA A 8 16.04 7.20 11.31
CA ALA A 8 16.53 7.68 10.03
C ALA A 8 15.47 8.52 9.31
N VAL A 9 14.21 8.07 9.29
CA VAL A 9 13.09 8.82 8.68
C VAL A 9 12.92 10.19 9.35
N TYR A 10 12.86 10.25 10.68
CA TYR A 10 12.69 11.52 11.39
C TYR A 10 13.84 12.50 11.14
N ARG A 11 15.09 12.00 11.06
CA ARG A 11 16.26 12.82 10.77
C ARG A 11 16.20 13.42 9.36
N GLU A 12 15.84 12.62 8.37
CA GLU A 12 15.78 13.07 6.98
C GLU A 12 14.61 14.04 6.75
N VAL A 13 13.44 13.78 7.35
CA VAL A 13 12.30 14.69 7.32
C VAL A 13 12.68 16.05 7.90
N ARG A 14 13.39 16.10 9.04
CA ARG A 14 13.88 17.35 9.64
C ARG A 14 14.77 18.14 8.69
N SER A 15 15.58 17.46 7.88
CA SER A 15 16.42 18.13 6.88
C SER A 15 15.63 18.64 5.67
N LEU A 16 14.41 18.16 5.43
CA LEU A 16 13.54 18.59 4.33
C LEU A 16 12.58 19.72 4.70
N LEU A 17 12.37 19.99 5.99
CA LEU A 17 11.57 21.13 6.46
C LEU A 17 11.84 22.46 5.72
N PRO A 18 13.10 22.89 5.47
CA PRO A 18 13.36 24.15 4.75
C PRO A 18 12.91 24.13 3.28
N GLU A 19 12.88 22.95 2.65
CA GLU A 19 12.46 22.76 1.25
C GLU A 19 10.93 22.57 1.13
N MET A 20 10.22 22.38 2.24
CA MET A 20 8.76 22.25 2.29
C MET A 20 8.07 23.61 2.21
N ASP A 21 6.91 23.61 1.54
CA ASP A 21 5.92 24.68 1.64
C ASP A 21 5.50 24.92 3.10
N PRO A 22 5.17 26.18 3.49
CA PRO A 22 4.92 26.56 4.88
C PRO A 22 3.78 25.76 5.54
N GLU A 23 2.73 25.41 4.78
CA GLU A 23 1.63 24.59 5.28
C GLU A 23 2.07 23.14 5.55
N MET A 24 2.86 22.57 4.65
CA MET A 24 3.40 21.22 4.79
C MET A 24 4.43 21.15 5.92
N ARG A 25 5.26 22.18 6.05
CA ARG A 25 6.23 22.32 7.15
C ARG A 25 5.54 22.27 8.51
N THR A 26 4.46 23.05 8.67
CA THR A 26 3.69 23.09 9.91
C THR A 26 3.13 21.71 10.27
N GLN A 27 2.61 20.97 9.27
CA GLN A 27 2.12 19.61 9.47
C GLN A 27 3.23 18.61 9.82
N ALA A 28 4.39 18.72 9.16
CA ALA A 28 5.54 17.88 9.42
C ALA A 28 6.10 18.11 10.83
N GLU A 29 6.21 19.37 11.27
CA GLU A 29 6.64 19.73 12.62
C GLU A 29 5.69 19.19 13.69
N ALA A 30 4.37 19.28 13.48
CA ALA A 30 3.39 18.72 14.39
C ALA A 30 3.52 17.19 14.51
N LEU A 31 3.80 16.49 13.42
CA LEU A 31 4.03 15.05 13.41
C LEU A 31 5.36 14.66 14.05
N LEU A 32 6.42 15.46 13.87
CA LEU A 32 7.71 15.28 14.54
C LEU A 32 7.60 15.49 16.05
N ALA A 33 6.85 16.51 16.50
CA ALA A 33 6.61 16.75 17.93
C ALA A 33 5.85 15.60 18.60
N LYS A 34 4.95 14.92 17.86
CA LYS A 34 4.29 13.69 18.32
C LYS A 34 5.27 12.51 18.40
N ALA A 35 6.20 12.39 17.44
CA ALA A 35 7.27 11.39 17.48
C ALA A 35 8.15 11.51 18.72
N GLU A 36 8.50 12.74 19.12
CA GLU A 36 9.29 13.00 20.33
C GLU A 36 8.58 12.60 21.61
N ARG A 37 7.24 12.51 21.58
CA ARG A 37 6.42 12.00 22.69
C ARG A 37 6.23 10.48 22.64
N GLY A 38 6.96 9.78 21.76
CA GLY A 38 6.89 8.33 21.59
C GLY A 38 5.74 7.84 20.73
N GLN A 39 5.01 8.72 20.04
CA GLN A 39 3.98 8.29 19.09
C GLN A 39 4.60 7.93 17.73
N LYS A 40 4.17 6.83 17.13
CA LYS A 40 4.61 6.46 15.78
C LYS A 40 3.94 7.35 14.73
N THR A 41 4.70 8.27 14.15
CA THR A 41 4.23 9.19 13.10
C THR A 41 5.01 9.08 11.80
N ASP A 42 5.94 8.13 11.71
CA ASP A 42 6.76 7.84 10.53
C ASP A 42 5.91 7.66 9.27
N VAL A 43 4.87 6.84 9.31
CA VAL A 43 3.94 6.65 8.16
C VAL A 43 3.25 7.95 7.76
N ALA A 44 2.83 8.77 8.72
CA ALA A 44 2.14 10.03 8.45
C ALA A 44 3.08 11.06 7.81
N LEU A 45 4.33 11.13 8.26
CA LEU A 45 5.38 11.96 7.67
C LEU A 45 5.70 11.52 6.24
N LEU A 46 5.82 10.21 6.00
CA LEU A 46 6.08 9.67 4.67
C LEU A 46 4.91 9.93 3.72
N LYS A 47 3.66 9.82 4.18
CA LYS A 47 2.47 10.21 3.39
C LYS A 47 2.46 11.69 3.04
N LEU A 48 2.80 12.56 3.99
CA LEU A 48 2.86 14.00 3.77
C LEU A 48 3.90 14.35 2.69
N ILE A 49 5.10 13.75 2.77
CA ILE A 49 6.16 13.94 1.77
C ILE A 49 5.79 13.34 0.41
N ARG A 50 5.03 12.24 0.39
CA ARG A 50 4.59 11.59 -0.86
C ARG A 50 3.67 12.47 -1.70
N SER A 51 2.98 13.44 -1.09
CA SER A 51 2.15 14.40 -1.81
C SER A 51 2.96 15.39 -2.65
N ASP A 52 4.24 15.59 -2.35
CA ASP A 52 5.13 16.45 -3.12
C ASP A 52 6.19 15.62 -3.89
N PRO A 53 6.15 15.60 -5.23
CA PRO A 53 7.02 14.75 -6.03
C PRO A 53 8.50 15.12 -5.90
N ARG A 54 8.85 16.40 -5.69
CA ARG A 54 10.22 16.87 -5.55
C ARG A 54 10.82 16.42 -4.22
N LEU A 55 10.11 16.65 -3.12
CA LEU A 55 10.52 16.21 -1.79
C LEU A 55 10.60 14.68 -1.71
N ARG A 56 9.71 13.98 -2.40
CA ARG A 56 9.75 12.53 -2.52
C ARG A 56 11.07 12.04 -3.13
N GLU A 57 11.52 12.63 -4.24
CA GLU A 57 12.79 12.24 -4.87
C GLU A 57 14.00 12.55 -3.97
N ILE A 58 13.99 13.70 -3.30
CA ILE A 58 15.07 14.09 -2.38
C ILE A 58 15.12 13.11 -1.18
N LEU A 59 13.98 12.78 -0.58
CA LEU A 59 13.95 11.83 0.54
C LEU A 59 14.40 10.43 0.10
N ALA A 60 13.96 9.95 -1.07
CA ALA A 60 14.34 8.65 -1.60
C ALA A 60 15.85 8.55 -1.87
N ALA A 61 16.44 9.62 -2.42
CA ALA A 61 17.88 9.71 -2.65
C ALA A 61 18.68 9.69 -1.34
N ARG A 62 18.20 10.40 -0.31
CA ARG A 62 18.91 10.55 0.97
C ARG A 62 18.78 9.37 1.90
N LEU A 63 17.60 8.73 1.96
CA LEU A 63 17.41 7.48 2.71
C LEU A 63 18.21 6.31 2.09
N SER A 64 18.88 6.52 0.96
CA SER A 64 19.69 5.52 0.26
C SER A 64 18.94 4.19 0.18
N LEU A 65 17.71 4.25 -0.37
CA LEU A 65 16.77 3.13 -0.47
C LEU A 65 17.23 2.00 -1.41
N LYS A 66 18.53 1.79 -1.54
CA LYS A 66 19.14 0.56 -2.01
C LYS A 66 19.02 -0.50 -0.90
N GLY A 67 17.80 -0.94 -0.58
CA GLY A 67 17.62 -2.21 0.15
C GLY A 67 16.56 -2.30 1.25
N SER A 68 15.91 -1.21 1.69
CA SER A 68 14.82 -1.33 2.68
C SER A 68 13.47 -1.57 1.97
N GLU A 69 12.93 -2.78 2.12
CA GLU A 69 11.64 -3.23 1.55
C GLU A 69 10.47 -2.30 1.94
N THR A 70 10.52 -1.71 3.13
CA THR A 70 9.47 -0.82 3.64
C THR A 70 9.41 0.50 2.86
N ALA A 71 10.56 1.05 2.51
CA ALA A 71 10.61 2.28 1.74
C ALA A 71 10.31 2.04 0.26
N ARG A 72 10.65 0.85 -0.26
CA ARG A 72 10.25 0.41 -1.59
C ARG A 72 8.73 0.36 -1.71
N SER A 73 7.99 -0.16 -0.74
CA SER A 73 6.51 -0.13 -0.75
C SER A 73 5.91 1.28 -0.66
N LEU A 74 6.61 2.26 -0.08
CA LEU A 74 6.10 3.63 0.08
C LEU A 74 6.52 4.59 -1.06
N TYR A 75 7.68 4.36 -1.69
CA TYR A 75 8.32 5.24 -2.68
C TYR A 75 8.37 4.69 -4.10
N THR A 76 8.05 3.41 -4.33
CA THR A 76 7.70 3.00 -5.69
C THR A 76 6.44 3.81 -6.05
N PRO A 77 6.42 4.64 -7.11
CA PRO A 77 5.13 5.06 -7.65
C PRO A 77 4.37 3.77 -7.84
N SER A 78 3.20 3.60 -7.22
CA SER A 78 2.38 2.42 -7.42
C SER A 78 2.36 2.19 -8.93
N ALA A 79 3.09 1.18 -9.41
CA ALA A 79 3.23 0.88 -10.81
C ALA A 79 1.92 0.20 -11.17
N GLY A 80 0.87 1.02 -11.24
CA GLY A 80 -0.48 0.59 -10.95
C GLY A 80 -0.63 0.08 -9.51
N ASP A 81 -1.69 0.52 -8.84
CA ASP A 81 -2.58 -0.48 -8.27
C ASP A 81 -3.07 -1.37 -9.43
N VAL A 82 -2.21 -2.22 -9.96
CA VAL A 82 -2.64 -3.53 -10.40
C VAL A 82 -2.61 -4.34 -9.11
N PHE A 83 -3.56 -4.07 -8.20
CA PHE A 83 -4.26 -5.22 -7.66
C PHE A 83 -4.69 -5.94 -8.93
N SER A 84 -3.96 -6.99 -9.33
CA SER A 84 -4.60 -8.02 -10.12
C SER A 84 -5.73 -8.42 -9.20
N PRO A 85 -6.99 -8.02 -9.48
CA PRO A 85 -8.09 -8.36 -8.61
C PRO A 85 -7.98 -9.87 -8.39
N VAL A 86 -7.82 -10.27 -7.12
CA VAL A 86 -7.61 -11.67 -6.73
C VAL A 86 -8.67 -12.44 -7.49
N ALA A 87 -8.23 -13.27 -8.44
CA ALA A 87 -9.15 -13.80 -9.42
C ALA A 87 -10.22 -14.59 -8.67
N ARG A 88 -11.46 -14.08 -8.68
CA ARG A 88 -12.54 -14.69 -7.90
C ARG A 88 -12.84 -16.02 -8.56
N LYS A 89 -12.66 -17.08 -7.79
CA LYS A 89 -12.94 -18.45 -8.22
C LYS A 89 -14.44 -18.66 -8.15
N PHE A 90 -15.04 -19.02 -9.26
CA PHE A 90 -16.42 -19.47 -9.37
C PHE A 90 -16.42 -20.95 -9.71
N ILE A 91 -17.31 -21.71 -9.09
CA ILE A 91 -17.40 -23.16 -9.29
C ILE A 91 -18.82 -23.56 -9.67
N CYS A 92 -18.94 -24.58 -10.51
CA CYS A 92 -20.21 -25.26 -10.73
C CYS A 92 -20.41 -26.31 -9.62
N PRO A 93 -21.51 -26.26 -8.86
CA PRO A 93 -21.75 -27.22 -7.77
C PRO A 93 -21.97 -28.66 -8.26
N GLU A 94 -22.42 -28.85 -9.51
CA GLU A 94 -22.77 -30.20 -10.02
C GLU A 94 -21.58 -30.95 -10.61
N CYS A 95 -20.75 -30.27 -11.39
CA CYS A 95 -19.67 -30.91 -12.15
C CYS A 95 -18.27 -30.42 -11.75
N GLY A 96 -18.17 -29.49 -10.80
CA GLY A 96 -16.89 -28.98 -10.28
C GLY A 96 -16.11 -28.08 -11.23
N SER A 97 -16.69 -27.67 -12.37
CA SER A 97 -16.02 -26.78 -13.33
C SER A 97 -15.68 -25.45 -12.68
N THR A 98 -14.42 -25.03 -12.75
CA THR A 98 -13.92 -23.80 -12.13
C THR A 98 -13.66 -22.71 -13.16
N ARG A 99 -14.05 -21.47 -12.86
CA ARG A 99 -13.75 -20.29 -13.65
C ARG A 99 -13.18 -19.20 -12.76
N TYR A 100 -12.15 -18.52 -13.25
CA TYR A 100 -11.50 -17.43 -12.52
C TYR A 100 -11.84 -16.13 -13.23
N LEU A 101 -12.52 -15.22 -12.53
CA LEU A 101 -12.78 -13.88 -13.06
C LEU A 101 -11.80 -12.91 -12.45
N GLN A 102 -11.18 -12.11 -13.31
CA GLN A 102 -10.30 -11.05 -12.85
C GLN A 102 -11.16 -9.87 -12.41
N LYS A 103 -12.12 -9.37 -13.19
CA LYS A 103 -12.87 -8.16 -12.78
C LYS A 103 -13.96 -8.42 -11.72
N ALA A 104 -14.01 -7.55 -10.72
CA ALA A 104 -15.14 -7.48 -9.79
C ALA A 104 -16.40 -6.98 -10.53
N GLY A 105 -17.52 -7.71 -10.40
CA GLY A 105 -18.77 -7.42 -11.09
C GLY A 105 -18.87 -7.99 -12.51
N GLU A 106 -17.85 -8.72 -12.98
CA GLU A 106 -17.95 -9.50 -14.22
C GLU A 106 -18.94 -10.66 -14.00
N ASP A 107 -19.83 -10.87 -14.98
CA ASP A 107 -20.79 -11.96 -14.91
C ASP A 107 -20.04 -13.30 -15.07
N PRO A 108 -20.12 -14.21 -14.08
CA PRO A 108 -19.43 -15.50 -14.16
C PRO A 108 -19.95 -16.37 -15.29
N GLY A 109 -21.13 -16.07 -15.82
CA GLY A 109 -21.82 -16.84 -16.80
C GLY A 109 -22.28 -18.19 -16.27
N VAL A 110 -22.58 -19.08 -17.21
CA VAL A 110 -23.03 -20.44 -16.94
C VAL A 110 -21.91 -21.44 -17.15
N CYS A 111 -22.02 -22.58 -16.48
CA CYS A 111 -21.18 -23.73 -16.69
C CYS A 111 -21.29 -24.23 -18.14
N PRO A 112 -20.17 -24.44 -18.87
CA PRO A 112 -20.20 -24.90 -20.25
C PRO A 112 -20.68 -26.35 -20.41
N LYS A 113 -20.74 -27.14 -19.33
CA LYS A 113 -21.19 -28.54 -19.36
C LYS A 113 -22.69 -28.67 -19.14
N ASP A 114 -23.25 -27.91 -18.20
CA ASP A 114 -24.60 -28.13 -17.68
C ASP A 114 -25.51 -26.88 -17.81
N GLY A 115 -24.98 -25.76 -18.29
CA GLY A 115 -25.73 -24.51 -18.49
C GLY A 115 -26.21 -23.82 -17.21
N ARG A 116 -25.81 -24.30 -16.02
CA ARG A 116 -26.18 -23.70 -14.72
C ARG A 116 -25.27 -22.52 -14.34
N PRO A 117 -25.77 -21.53 -13.57
CA PRO A 117 -24.97 -20.41 -13.12
C PRO A 117 -23.83 -20.87 -12.19
N LEU A 118 -22.62 -20.32 -12.40
CA LEU A 118 -21.48 -20.59 -11.53
C LEU A 118 -21.60 -19.77 -10.23
N VAL A 119 -21.28 -20.37 -9.09
CA VAL A 119 -21.36 -19.71 -7.78
C VAL A 119 -19.97 -19.33 -7.25
N PRO A 120 -19.83 -18.20 -6.55
CA PRO A 120 -18.55 -17.80 -5.96
C PRO A 120 -18.10 -18.81 -4.91
N PHE A 121 -16.83 -19.22 -4.99
CA PHE A 121 -16.19 -20.04 -3.98
C PHE A 121 -15.61 -19.12 -2.90
N PHE A 122 -16.23 -19.13 -1.73
CA PHE A 122 -15.70 -18.46 -0.54
C PHE A 122 -14.90 -19.50 0.25
N GLU A 123 -13.59 -19.44 0.17
CA GLU A 123 -12.72 -20.13 1.13
C GLU A 123 -13.00 -19.46 2.48
N GLN A 124 -13.69 -20.16 3.39
CA GLN A 124 -13.91 -19.63 4.73
C GLN A 124 -12.56 -19.55 5.43
N GLU A 125 -12.03 -18.34 5.58
CA GLU A 125 -10.88 -18.07 6.43
C GLU A 125 -11.31 -18.32 7.88
N GLU A 126 -11.07 -19.53 8.38
CA GLU A 126 -11.11 -19.82 9.81
C GLU A 126 -10.04 -18.96 10.50
N GLY A 127 -10.50 -18.04 11.35
CA GLY A 127 -9.66 -17.09 12.06
C GLY A 127 -8.69 -17.76 13.02
N GLN A 128 -7.49 -17.19 13.09
CA GLN A 128 -6.52 -17.34 14.18
C GLN A 128 -5.93 -15.99 14.55
#